data_AF-A0A661X825-F1
#
_entry.id   AF-A0A661X825-F1
#
_cell.length_a   1.000
_cell.length_b   1.000
_cell.length_c   1.000
_cell.angle_alpha   90.00
_cell.angle_beta   90.00
_cell.angle_gamma   90.00
#
_symmetry.space_group_name_H-M   'P 1'
#
loop_
_entity.id
_entity.type
_entity.pdbx_description
1 polymer ?
#
loop_
_entity_poly.entity_id
_entity_poly.type
_entity_poly.pdbx_seq_one_letter_code
_entity_poly.pdbx_strand_id
1 'polypeptide(L)'
;MRRIFLTLFFTIFVSISAFSATPHSRPYVLLVSFDGFRWDYPDRGITPNLTRMAEDGVRAITFEPAFPSKTFPNHYTIVTGLYPQNNGLINNRFFDYFTGKQYRVGDTISVRNAYWYKGEALWETAERQRVISASFFWPGSEVRLSYRHPTYFKKYDGSVPAIKRINGIIHWLQLPQNKRPHLLFLYFSDTDDYGHRYGPNGTKINEAIRFLDKQVGILRAKIDSIGMRDSVNIVLVSDHGMTQLRPDGKILLYKILKDSKVRIDGYGP
;
A
#
# COMPACT_ATOMS: atom_id res chain seq x y z
N MET A 1 46.16 -38.70 -63.73
CA MET A 1 45.59 -37.33 -63.70
C MET A 1 44.34 -37.35 -62.84
N ARG A 2 44.26 -36.49 -61.81
CA ARG A 2 43.07 -35.79 -61.26
C ARG A 2 41.79 -36.64 -60.98
N ARG A 3 41.10 -36.63 -59.84
CA ARG A 3 40.91 -35.62 -58.76
C ARG A 3 39.91 -36.17 -57.70
N ILE A 4 40.18 -35.89 -56.41
CA ILE A 4 39.25 -35.33 -55.40
C ILE A 4 38.06 -36.23 -54.95
N PHE A 5 38.15 -36.99 -53.83
CA PHE A 5 37.82 -36.63 -52.43
C PHE A 5 36.51 -35.84 -52.23
N LEU A 6 35.48 -36.44 -51.63
CA LEU A 6 34.62 -35.75 -50.65
C LEU A 6 33.69 -36.74 -49.93
N THR A 7 34.20 -37.29 -48.84
CA THR A 7 33.45 -37.97 -47.79
C THR A 7 32.73 -36.89 -46.97
N LEU A 8 31.42 -36.73 -47.12
CA LEU A 8 30.63 -35.79 -46.31
C LEU A 8 30.07 -36.54 -45.09
N PHE A 9 30.86 -36.61 -44.03
CA PHE A 9 30.41 -36.94 -42.68
C PHE A 9 29.66 -35.71 -42.15
N PHE A 10 28.33 -35.69 -42.27
CA PHE A 10 27.50 -34.62 -41.71
C PHE A 10 27.15 -34.97 -40.25
N THR A 11 28.14 -34.86 -39.36
CA THR A 11 27.92 -34.82 -37.91
C THR A 11 27.32 -33.46 -37.58
N ILE A 12 25.99 -33.41 -37.51
CA ILE A 12 25.25 -32.28 -36.92
C ILE A 12 25.60 -32.25 -35.43
N PHE A 13 26.55 -31.41 -35.05
CA PHE A 13 26.65 -30.93 -33.68
C PHE A 13 25.45 -30.02 -33.43
N VAL A 14 24.34 -30.61 -32.97
CA VAL A 14 23.29 -29.82 -32.31
C VAL A 14 23.89 -29.40 -30.97
N SER A 15 24.50 -28.22 -30.96
CA SER A 15 24.76 -27.49 -29.73
C SER A 15 23.40 -27.20 -29.10
N ILE A 16 22.94 -28.10 -28.24
CA ILE A 16 21.86 -27.82 -27.29
C ILE A 16 22.44 -26.76 -26.37
N SER A 17 22.36 -25.50 -26.77
CA SER A 17 22.35 -24.39 -25.84
C SER A 17 21.09 -24.57 -25.03
N ALA A 18 21.18 -25.35 -23.97
CA ALA A 18 20.25 -25.28 -22.86
C ALA A 18 20.35 -23.84 -22.37
N PHE A 19 19.50 -22.96 -22.90
CA PHE A 19 18.99 -21.86 -22.12
C PHE A 19 18.29 -22.54 -20.95
N SER A 20 19.06 -22.85 -19.92
CA SER A 20 18.54 -22.91 -18.57
C SER A 20 17.91 -21.54 -18.37
N ALA A 21 16.61 -21.43 -18.63
CA ALA A 21 15.81 -20.39 -18.03
C ALA A 21 16.14 -20.53 -16.54
N THR A 22 16.99 -19.64 -16.04
CA THR A 22 17.20 -19.53 -14.60
C THR A 22 15.80 -19.49 -14.01
N PRO A 23 15.46 -20.37 -13.05
CA PRO A 23 14.14 -20.36 -12.46
C PRO A 23 13.91 -18.92 -12.03
N HIS A 24 13.01 -18.21 -12.72
CA HIS A 24 12.81 -16.80 -12.42
C HIS A 24 12.37 -16.79 -10.96
N SER A 25 13.21 -16.25 -10.10
CA SER A 25 12.91 -16.20 -8.67
C SER A 25 11.54 -15.54 -8.57
N ARG A 26 10.61 -16.15 -7.82
CA ARG A 26 9.27 -15.59 -7.67
C ARG A 26 9.43 -14.13 -7.23
N PRO A 27 8.98 -13.14 -8.02
CA PRO A 27 9.26 -11.75 -7.71
C PRO A 27 8.61 -11.37 -6.37
N TYR A 28 9.19 -10.39 -5.71
CA TYR A 28 8.65 -9.80 -4.49
C TYR A 28 7.73 -8.64 -4.87
N VAL A 29 6.65 -8.45 -4.13
CA VAL A 29 5.76 -7.29 -4.28
C VAL A 29 5.80 -6.50 -2.98
N LEU A 30 6.15 -5.23 -3.08
CA LEU A 30 6.08 -4.27 -1.98
C LEU A 30 5.04 -3.21 -2.32
N LEU A 31 3.89 -3.27 -1.64
CA LEU A 31 2.85 -2.27 -1.72
C LEU A 31 3.13 -1.15 -0.70
N VAL A 32 3.39 0.05 -1.19
CA VAL A 32 3.68 1.24 -0.40
C VAL A 32 2.49 2.20 -0.49
N SER A 33 1.94 2.62 0.64
CA SER A 33 0.87 3.62 0.68
C SER A 33 1.35 4.92 1.32
N PHE A 34 1.09 6.03 0.65
CA PHE A 34 1.16 7.38 1.19
C PHE A 34 -0.26 7.90 1.42
N ASP A 35 -0.68 8.01 2.69
CA ASP A 35 -2.01 8.46 3.08
C ASP A 35 -2.28 9.91 2.60
N GLY A 36 -3.43 10.16 2.00
CA GLY A 36 -3.82 11.50 1.56
C GLY A 36 -2.91 12.12 0.49
N PHE A 37 -2.14 11.31 -0.22
CA PHE A 37 -1.21 11.74 -1.26
C PHE A 37 -1.96 11.98 -2.57
N ARG A 38 -2.48 13.21 -2.71
CA ARG A 38 -3.33 13.62 -3.84
C ARG A 38 -2.61 13.51 -5.19
N TRP A 39 -3.38 13.19 -6.22
CA TRP A 39 -2.89 12.87 -7.58
C TRP A 39 -1.97 13.93 -8.22
N ASP A 40 -2.11 15.20 -7.88
CA ASP A 40 -1.31 16.33 -8.41
C ASP A 40 -0.01 16.57 -7.64
N TYR A 41 0.18 15.94 -6.47
CA TYR A 41 1.38 16.17 -5.64
C TYR A 41 2.71 15.78 -6.31
N PRO A 42 2.81 14.67 -7.09
CA PRO A 42 4.03 14.37 -7.85
C PRO A 42 4.41 15.44 -8.86
N ASP A 43 3.43 16.19 -9.38
CA ASP A 43 3.64 17.12 -10.49
C ASP A 43 4.03 18.53 -10.01
N ARG A 44 4.27 18.70 -8.71
CA ARG A 44 4.68 19.98 -8.10
C ARG A 44 6.15 20.33 -8.29
N GLY A 45 6.93 19.50 -9.02
CA GLY A 45 8.35 19.73 -9.28
C GLY A 45 9.25 19.58 -8.05
N ILE A 46 8.78 18.91 -6.98
CA ILE A 46 9.51 18.74 -5.72
C ILE A 46 9.72 17.27 -5.33
N THR A 47 9.49 16.35 -6.26
CA THR A 47 9.54 14.90 -6.02
C THR A 47 10.46 14.15 -7.00
N PRO A 48 11.76 14.45 -7.03
CA PRO A 48 12.68 13.86 -8.01
C PRO A 48 12.80 12.33 -7.91
N ASN A 49 12.61 11.72 -6.73
CA ASN A 49 12.68 10.26 -6.60
C ASN A 49 11.43 9.57 -7.14
N LEU A 50 10.25 10.16 -6.95
CA LEU A 50 9.01 9.70 -7.58
C LEU A 50 9.04 9.93 -9.09
N THR A 51 9.57 11.06 -9.56
CA THR A 51 9.78 11.30 -10.99
C THR A 51 10.64 10.19 -11.60
N ARG A 52 11.79 9.89 -10.99
CA ARG A 52 12.65 8.79 -11.46
C ARG A 52 11.98 7.42 -11.37
N MET A 53 11.18 7.17 -10.33
CA MET A 53 10.41 5.91 -10.23
C MET A 53 9.38 5.78 -11.36
N ALA A 54 8.78 6.89 -11.80
CA ALA A 54 7.85 6.90 -12.93
C ALA A 54 8.58 6.75 -14.28
N GLU A 55 9.75 7.37 -14.45
CA GLU A 55 10.60 7.24 -15.64
C GLU A 55 11.12 5.81 -15.83
N ASP A 56 11.55 5.16 -14.74
CA ASP A 56 12.04 3.79 -14.74
C ASP A 56 10.90 2.73 -14.67
N GLY A 57 9.64 3.16 -14.67
CA GLY A 57 8.49 2.33 -14.32
C GLY A 57 7.21 2.66 -15.07
N VAL A 58 6.07 2.47 -14.41
CA VAL A 58 4.74 2.75 -14.96
C VAL A 58 3.97 3.62 -13.98
N ARG A 59 3.37 4.71 -14.48
CA ARG A 59 2.54 5.63 -13.70
C ARG A 59 1.16 5.76 -14.33
N ALA A 60 0.11 5.57 -13.53
CA ALA A 60 -1.25 5.95 -13.90
C ALA A 60 -1.43 7.47 -13.79
N ILE A 61 -2.28 8.07 -14.64
CA ILE A 61 -2.59 9.51 -14.61
C ILE A 61 -3.36 9.84 -13.32
N THR A 62 -4.35 9.01 -12.98
CA THR A 62 -5.18 9.15 -11.78
C THR A 62 -5.47 7.78 -11.18
N PHE A 63 -5.78 7.76 -9.88
CA PHE A 63 -6.32 6.61 -9.17
C PHE A 63 -7.62 7.04 -8.49
N GLU A 64 -8.72 6.35 -8.80
CA GLU A 64 -10.04 6.67 -8.26
C GLU A 64 -10.29 5.87 -6.96
N PRO A 65 -10.46 6.54 -5.80
CA PRO A 65 -10.76 5.85 -4.55
C PRO A 65 -12.22 5.40 -4.51
N ALA A 66 -12.51 4.34 -3.74
CA ALA A 66 -13.87 3.98 -3.39
C ALA A 66 -14.51 5.04 -2.47
N PHE A 67 -15.83 5.18 -2.57
CA PHE A 67 -16.60 6.06 -1.69
C PHE A 67 -16.95 5.36 -0.37
N PRO A 68 -16.79 6.04 0.80
CA PRO A 68 -16.23 7.38 0.96
C PRO A 68 -14.70 7.37 0.88
N SER A 69 -14.12 8.47 0.39
CA SER A 69 -12.67 8.68 0.29
C SER A 69 -12.04 8.89 1.68
N LYS A 70 -12.00 7.82 2.48
CA LYS A 70 -11.46 7.74 3.83
C LYS A 70 -10.45 6.60 3.95
N THR A 71 -9.53 6.72 4.89
CA THR A 71 -8.38 5.84 5.06
C THR A 71 -8.68 4.35 5.12
N PHE A 72 -9.43 3.90 6.13
CA PHE A 72 -9.66 2.46 6.34
C PHE A 72 -10.51 1.82 5.24
N PRO A 73 -11.61 2.45 4.77
CA PRO A 73 -12.37 1.94 3.63
C PRO A 73 -11.51 1.71 2.39
N ASN A 74 -10.65 2.66 2.02
CA ASN A 74 -9.87 2.59 0.78
C ASN A 74 -8.66 1.67 0.89
N HIS A 75 -7.90 1.73 1.97
CA HIS A 75 -6.80 0.79 2.18
C HIS A 75 -7.28 -0.67 2.22
N TYR A 76 -8.46 -0.93 2.80
CA TYR A 76 -9.02 -2.28 2.83
C TYR A 76 -9.63 -2.68 1.48
N THR A 77 -10.21 -1.73 0.73
CA THR A 77 -10.60 -1.94 -0.67
C THR A 77 -9.40 -2.35 -1.52
N ILE A 78 -8.25 -1.69 -1.40
CA ILE A 78 -7.03 -2.00 -2.15
C ILE A 78 -6.59 -3.45 -1.96
N VAL A 79 -6.70 -3.99 -0.75
CA VAL A 79 -6.24 -5.35 -0.45
C VAL A 79 -7.33 -6.41 -0.56
N THR A 80 -8.59 -6.05 -0.80
CA THR A 80 -9.69 -7.01 -0.96
C THR A 80 -10.29 -7.01 -2.37
N GLY A 81 -10.11 -5.93 -3.13
CA GLY A 81 -10.81 -5.69 -4.39
C GLY A 81 -12.32 -5.43 -4.22
N LEU A 82 -12.80 -5.26 -2.99
CA LEU A 82 -14.21 -5.11 -2.66
C LEU A 82 -14.54 -3.68 -2.26
N TYR A 83 -15.69 -3.17 -2.72
CA TYR A 83 -16.23 -1.90 -2.25
C TYR A 83 -16.45 -1.90 -0.72
N PRO A 84 -16.39 -0.73 -0.06
CA PRO A 84 -16.62 -0.59 1.39
C PRO A 84 -17.88 -1.28 1.91
N GLN A 85 -18.99 -1.22 1.16
CA GLN A 85 -20.25 -1.88 1.52
C GLN A 85 -20.14 -3.43 1.56
N ASN A 86 -19.19 -4.02 0.82
CA ASN A 86 -18.96 -5.45 0.72
C ASN A 86 -17.81 -5.93 1.64
N ASN A 87 -16.82 -5.08 1.89
CA ASN A 87 -15.68 -5.39 2.77
C ASN A 87 -15.93 -5.04 4.26
N GLY A 88 -17.04 -4.37 4.57
CA GLY A 88 -17.50 -4.08 5.93
C GLY A 88 -16.93 -2.82 6.57
N LEU A 89 -15.85 -2.24 6.03
CA LEU A 89 -15.27 -0.99 6.51
C LEU A 89 -15.84 0.18 5.71
N ILE A 90 -17.00 0.69 6.14
CA ILE A 90 -17.73 1.75 5.43
C ILE A 90 -17.27 3.18 5.77
N ASN A 91 -16.56 3.37 6.89
CA ASN A 91 -16.00 4.67 7.29
C ASN A 91 -14.88 4.47 8.35
N ASN A 92 -14.14 5.53 8.69
CA ASN A 92 -13.18 5.51 9.81
C ASN A 92 -13.87 5.50 11.19
N ARG A 93 -15.17 5.85 11.25
CA ARG A 93 -16.04 5.69 12.42
C ARG A 93 -17.46 5.42 11.97
N PHE A 94 -18.07 4.36 12.47
CA PHE A 94 -19.46 4.01 12.16
C PHE A 94 -20.05 3.08 13.24
N PHE A 95 -21.37 2.97 13.27
CA PHE A 95 -22.12 2.15 14.21
C PHE A 95 -22.83 1.00 13.48
N ASP A 96 -22.82 -0.17 14.11
CA ASP A 96 -23.68 -1.28 13.72
C ASP A 96 -24.95 -1.24 14.57
N TYR A 97 -26.06 -0.85 13.95
CA TYR A 97 -27.35 -0.70 14.63
C TYR A 97 -28.00 -2.02 15.06
N PHE A 98 -27.62 -3.15 14.45
CA PHE A 98 -28.18 -4.46 14.81
C PHE A 98 -27.50 -5.04 16.04
N THR A 99 -26.19 -4.81 16.19
CA THR A 99 -25.41 -5.37 17.30
C THR A 99 -25.06 -4.36 18.39
N GLY A 100 -25.31 -3.07 18.16
CA GLY A 100 -24.98 -1.99 19.08
C GLY A 100 -23.47 -1.69 19.16
N LYS A 101 -22.65 -2.28 18.29
CA LYS A 101 -21.19 -2.12 18.30
C LYS A 101 -20.78 -0.87 17.53
N GLN A 102 -19.64 -0.29 17.91
CA GLN A 102 -19.06 0.85 17.21
C GLN A 102 -17.67 0.50 16.68
N TYR A 103 -17.40 0.91 15.45
CA TYR A 103 -16.06 0.95 14.88
C TYR A 103 -15.48 2.35 14.99
N ARG A 104 -14.21 2.46 15.37
CA ARG A 104 -13.50 3.74 15.36
C ARG A 104 -12.00 3.51 15.18
N VAL A 105 -11.42 4.10 14.15
CA VAL A 105 -9.96 4.16 13.97
C VAL A 105 -9.30 4.76 15.22
N GLY A 106 -8.21 4.14 15.67
CA GLY A 106 -7.51 4.48 16.91
C GLY A 106 -8.02 3.74 18.16
N ASP A 107 -9.23 3.17 18.14
CA ASP A 107 -9.64 2.20 19.16
C ASP A 107 -9.13 0.81 18.79
N THR A 108 -8.09 0.36 19.49
CA THR A 108 -7.45 -0.93 19.22
C THR A 108 -8.37 -2.14 19.50
N ILE A 109 -9.45 -1.98 20.26
CA ILE A 109 -10.44 -3.05 20.46
C ILE A 109 -11.21 -3.24 19.16
N SER A 110 -11.78 -2.17 18.59
CA SER A 110 -12.52 -2.26 17.32
C SER A 110 -11.63 -2.58 16.13
N VAL A 111 -10.48 -1.90 15.97
CA VAL A 111 -9.54 -2.12 14.85
C VAL A 111 -9.01 -3.55 14.80
N ARG A 112 -8.85 -4.23 15.94
CA ARG A 112 -8.34 -5.61 15.95
C ARG A 112 -9.44 -6.67 16.00
N ASN A 113 -10.71 -6.26 15.97
CA ASN A 113 -11.85 -7.18 16.00
C ASN A 113 -12.25 -7.57 14.58
N ALA A 114 -12.04 -8.85 14.23
CA ALA A 114 -12.36 -9.42 12.93
C ALA A 114 -13.84 -9.29 12.53
N TYR A 115 -14.74 -9.01 13.48
CA TYR A 115 -16.15 -8.73 13.24
C TYR A 115 -16.38 -7.72 12.10
N TRP A 116 -15.56 -6.66 12.06
CA TRP A 116 -15.71 -5.53 11.14
C TRP A 116 -15.16 -5.77 9.74
N TYR A 117 -14.29 -6.76 9.60
CA TYR A 117 -13.55 -7.02 8.37
C TYR A 117 -14.27 -8.13 7.61
N LYS A 118 -14.80 -7.85 6.41
CA LYS A 118 -15.45 -8.82 5.52
C LYS A 118 -14.63 -9.02 4.25
N GLY A 119 -14.92 -10.08 3.52
CA GLY A 119 -14.10 -10.48 2.37
C GLY A 119 -12.74 -11.05 2.78
N GLU A 120 -11.95 -11.39 1.76
CA GLU A 120 -10.62 -11.97 1.90
C GLU A 120 -9.58 -10.90 1.53
N ALA A 121 -8.68 -10.58 2.45
CA ALA A 121 -7.56 -9.68 2.17
C ALA A 121 -6.44 -10.42 1.43
N LEU A 122 -5.63 -9.69 0.66
CA LEU A 122 -4.59 -10.24 -0.21
C LEU A 122 -3.58 -11.12 0.54
N TRP A 123 -3.29 -10.81 1.81
CA TRP A 123 -2.42 -11.65 2.65
C TRP A 123 -3.08 -12.97 3.07
N GLU A 124 -4.40 -13.01 3.23
CA GLU A 124 -5.16 -14.25 3.48
C GLU A 124 -5.11 -15.15 2.23
N THR A 125 -5.32 -14.56 1.04
CA THR A 125 -5.16 -15.26 -0.24
C THR A 125 -3.73 -15.78 -0.43
N ALA A 126 -2.73 -14.95 -0.12
CA ALA A 126 -1.32 -15.32 -0.19
C ALA A 126 -1.01 -16.53 0.72
N GLU A 127 -1.49 -16.51 1.97
CA GLU A 127 -1.27 -17.60 2.92
C GLU A 127 -1.87 -18.92 2.44
N ARG A 128 -3.10 -18.91 1.89
CA ARG A 128 -3.72 -20.11 1.28
C ARG A 128 -2.87 -20.70 0.14
N GLN A 129 -2.15 -19.84 -0.57
CA GLN A 129 -1.24 -20.22 -1.65
C GLN A 129 0.21 -20.44 -1.18
N ARG A 130 0.43 -20.52 0.16
CA ARG A 130 1.73 -20.72 0.80
C ARG A 130 2.75 -19.63 0.48
N VAL A 131 2.27 -18.39 0.30
CA VAL A 131 3.07 -17.19 0.10
C VAL A 131 3.18 -16.44 1.43
N ILE A 132 4.39 -16.29 1.93
CA ILE A 132 4.66 -15.56 3.17
C ILE A 132 4.44 -14.07 2.93
N SER A 133 3.72 -13.41 3.85
CA SER A 133 3.43 -11.98 3.77
C SER A 133 3.91 -11.20 5.00
N ALA A 134 4.21 -9.92 4.81
CA ALA A 134 4.71 -9.02 5.84
C ALA A 134 4.00 -7.65 5.78
N SER A 135 3.58 -7.08 6.90
CA SER A 135 3.01 -5.73 6.92
C SER A 135 3.69 -4.83 7.96
N PHE A 136 4.35 -3.77 7.47
CA PHE A 136 4.78 -2.65 8.27
C PHE A 136 3.71 -1.55 8.23
N PHE A 137 2.61 -1.86 8.92
CA PHE A 137 1.36 -1.11 8.97
C PHE A 137 0.52 -1.20 7.70
N TRP A 138 -0.70 -1.68 7.85
CA TRP A 138 -1.78 -1.57 6.86
C TRP A 138 -3.13 -1.75 7.58
N PRO A 139 -4.19 -1.00 7.24
CA PRO A 139 -5.53 -1.25 7.79
C PRO A 139 -5.97 -2.71 7.62
N GLY A 140 -6.24 -3.39 8.74
CA GLY A 140 -6.61 -4.81 8.77
C GLY A 140 -5.44 -5.78 9.02
N SER A 141 -4.19 -5.37 8.87
CA SER A 141 -3.04 -6.27 9.05
C SER A 141 -2.73 -6.61 10.52
N GLU A 142 -3.45 -6.03 11.49
CA GLU A 142 -3.29 -6.30 12.92
C GLU A 142 -4.56 -6.85 13.59
N VAL A 143 -5.49 -7.38 12.79
CA VAL A 143 -6.66 -8.12 13.28
C VAL A 143 -6.20 -9.28 14.18
N ARG A 144 -6.92 -9.59 15.27
CA ARG A 144 -6.50 -10.59 16.27
C ARG A 144 -6.53 -12.04 15.78
N LEU A 145 -7.42 -12.36 14.84
CA LEU A 145 -7.55 -13.73 14.32
C LEU A 145 -6.33 -14.05 13.45
N SER A 146 -5.62 -15.11 13.80
CA SER A 146 -4.30 -15.42 13.22
C SER A 146 -4.32 -15.60 11.71
N TYR A 147 -5.36 -16.25 11.18
CA TYR A 147 -5.56 -16.49 9.75
C TYR A 147 -5.98 -15.24 8.96
N ARG A 148 -6.17 -14.09 9.62
CA ARG A 148 -6.63 -12.82 9.02
C ARG A 148 -5.58 -11.73 9.00
N HIS A 149 -4.35 -12.03 9.41
CA HIS A 149 -3.24 -11.08 9.37
C HIS A 149 -2.04 -11.70 8.65
N PRO A 150 -1.11 -10.89 8.12
CA PRO A 150 0.12 -11.39 7.52
C PRO A 150 0.96 -12.25 8.46
N THR A 151 1.84 -13.09 7.91
CA THR A 151 2.78 -13.91 8.70
C THR A 151 3.65 -13.08 9.63
N TYR A 152 4.15 -11.95 9.15
CA TYR A 152 4.82 -10.93 9.95
C TYR A 152 4.03 -9.63 9.90
N PHE A 153 3.81 -8.99 11.03
CA PHE A 153 3.20 -7.67 11.02
C PHE A 153 3.66 -6.84 12.22
N LYS A 154 3.48 -5.53 12.09
CA LYS A 154 3.61 -4.59 13.19
C LYS A 154 2.22 -4.04 13.54
N LYS A 155 1.93 -4.00 14.83
CA LYS A 155 0.78 -3.26 15.37
C LYS A 155 0.99 -1.78 15.10
N TYR A 156 -0.06 -1.07 14.68
CA TYR A 156 0.07 0.32 14.29
C TYR A 156 0.60 1.19 15.44
N ASP A 157 1.63 1.97 15.14
CA ASP A 157 2.19 2.98 16.02
C ASP A 157 2.73 4.13 15.15
N GLY A 158 1.96 5.23 15.10
CA GLY A 158 2.31 6.40 14.31
C GLY A 158 3.61 7.09 14.74
N SER A 159 4.09 6.83 15.96
CA SER A 159 5.34 7.40 16.46
C SER A 159 6.59 6.75 15.86
N VAL A 160 6.46 5.57 15.24
CA VAL A 160 7.58 4.86 14.62
C VAL A 160 8.12 5.66 13.43
N PRO A 161 9.40 6.08 13.44
CA PRO A 161 9.97 6.88 12.36
C PRO A 161 10.01 6.15 11.01
N ALA A 162 9.83 6.87 9.91
CA ALA A 162 9.86 6.34 8.55
C ALA A 162 11.03 5.39 8.26
N ILE A 163 12.25 5.77 8.67
CA ILE A 163 13.46 4.96 8.47
C ILE A 163 13.40 3.60 9.18
N LYS A 164 12.75 3.51 10.35
CA LYS A 164 12.57 2.25 11.07
C LYS A 164 11.59 1.33 10.34
N ARG A 165 10.55 1.91 9.73
CA ARG A 165 9.60 1.17 8.89
C ARG A 165 10.30 0.59 7.66
N ILE A 166 11.07 1.42 6.94
CA ILE A 166 11.88 0.99 5.78
C ILE A 166 12.88 -0.11 6.18
N ASN A 167 13.65 0.09 7.25
CA ASN A 167 14.60 -0.92 7.71
C ASN A 167 13.93 -2.24 8.08
N GLY A 168 12.68 -2.22 8.55
CA GLY A 168 11.87 -3.41 8.78
C GLY A 168 11.59 -4.19 7.50
N ILE A 169 11.21 -3.50 6.41
CA ILE A 169 11.03 -4.10 5.09
C ILE A 169 12.34 -4.75 4.60
N ILE A 170 13.46 -4.02 4.68
CA ILE A 170 14.77 -4.51 4.27
C ILE A 170 15.17 -5.75 5.09
N HIS A 171 14.96 -5.73 6.40
CA HIS A 171 15.22 -6.88 7.26
C HIS A 171 14.42 -8.11 6.84
N TRP A 172 13.12 -7.96 6.55
CA TRP A 172 12.29 -9.06 6.07
C TRP A 172 12.76 -9.61 4.72
N LEU A 173 13.18 -8.74 3.80
CA LEU A 173 13.73 -9.13 2.50
C LEU A 173 15.08 -9.87 2.61
N GLN A 174 15.81 -9.70 3.71
CA GLN A 174 17.08 -10.39 3.96
C GLN A 174 16.92 -11.73 4.71
N LEU A 175 15.70 -12.12 5.11
CA LEU A 175 15.47 -13.41 5.76
C LEU A 175 15.87 -14.59 4.83
N PRO A 176 16.17 -15.77 5.41
CA PRO A 176 16.34 -17.00 4.63
C PRO A 176 15.16 -17.25 3.70
N GLN A 177 15.40 -17.81 2.51
CA GLN A 177 14.38 -17.93 1.46
C GLN A 177 13.07 -18.59 1.91
N ASN A 178 13.14 -19.61 2.77
CA ASN A 178 11.98 -20.31 3.32
C ASN A 178 11.20 -19.52 4.40
N LYS A 179 11.72 -18.38 4.85
CA LYS A 179 11.09 -17.45 5.80
C LYS A 179 10.84 -16.07 5.20
N ARG A 180 11.29 -15.83 3.97
CA ARG A 180 11.28 -14.50 3.35
C ARG A 180 9.89 -14.19 2.79
N PRO A 181 9.26 -13.07 3.19
CA PRO A 181 7.98 -12.67 2.61
C PRO A 181 8.11 -12.31 1.13
N HIS A 182 7.13 -12.70 0.33
CA HIS A 182 7.01 -12.33 -1.09
C HIS A 182 5.98 -11.21 -1.31
N LEU A 183 5.08 -10.98 -0.34
CA LEU A 183 4.11 -9.91 -0.36
C LEU A 183 4.32 -9.01 0.87
N LEU A 184 4.68 -7.75 0.64
CA LEU A 184 5.03 -6.80 1.68
C LEU A 184 4.17 -5.55 1.59
N PHE A 185 3.86 -4.97 2.75
CA PHE A 185 3.07 -3.74 2.87
C PHE A 185 3.82 -2.71 3.72
N LEU A 186 3.77 -1.45 3.32
CA LEU A 186 4.42 -0.33 4.01
C LEU A 186 3.53 0.91 3.93
N TYR A 187 3.30 1.57 5.06
CA TYR A 187 2.41 2.73 5.15
C TYR A 187 3.07 3.96 5.80
N PHE A 188 2.71 5.15 5.28
CA PHE A 188 3.08 6.47 5.80
C PHE A 188 1.86 7.40 5.85
N SER A 189 1.74 8.19 6.91
CA SER A 189 0.60 9.09 7.17
C SER A 189 0.86 10.57 6.84
N ASP A 190 2.10 10.91 6.48
CA ASP A 190 2.62 12.28 6.57
C ASP A 190 1.83 13.32 5.75
N THR A 191 1.41 13.00 4.53
CA THR A 191 0.65 13.93 3.68
C THR A 191 -0.78 14.14 4.14
N ASP A 192 -1.44 13.13 4.70
CA ASP A 192 -2.75 13.25 5.33
C ASP A 192 -2.67 14.10 6.61
N ASP A 193 -1.72 13.79 7.49
CA ASP A 193 -1.46 14.53 8.73
C ASP A 193 -1.24 16.03 8.49
N TYR A 194 -0.39 16.37 7.51
CA TYR A 194 -0.12 17.77 7.17
C TYR A 194 -1.26 18.40 6.37
N GLY A 195 -1.90 17.64 5.49
CA GLY A 195 -3.05 18.11 4.72
C GLY A 195 -4.22 18.51 5.62
N HIS A 196 -4.50 17.74 6.66
CA HIS A 196 -5.52 18.07 7.65
C HIS A 196 -5.18 19.31 8.49
N ARG A 197 -3.91 19.48 8.88
CA ARG A 197 -3.49 20.59 9.76
C ARG A 197 -3.34 21.91 9.01
N TYR A 198 -2.87 21.87 7.76
CA TYR A 198 -2.42 23.06 7.04
C TYR A 198 -3.10 23.25 5.68
N GLY A 199 -3.94 22.32 5.26
CA GLY A 199 -4.57 22.30 3.94
C GLY A 199 -3.70 21.61 2.87
N PRO A 200 -4.29 21.27 1.71
CA PRO A 200 -3.60 20.56 0.63
C PRO A 200 -2.66 21.44 -0.21
N ASN A 201 -2.55 22.73 0.13
CA ASN A 201 -1.81 23.73 -0.63
C ASN A 201 -0.78 24.43 0.27
N GLY A 202 0.33 24.89 -0.33
CA GLY A 202 1.32 25.71 0.36
C GLY A 202 2.54 24.97 0.90
N THR A 203 3.35 25.67 1.68
CA THR A 203 4.70 25.22 2.04
C THR A 203 4.69 24.00 2.95
N LYS A 204 3.76 23.90 3.91
CA LYS A 204 3.71 22.81 4.89
C LYS A 204 3.42 21.45 4.26
N ILE A 205 2.44 21.38 3.36
CA ILE A 205 2.20 20.14 2.61
C ILE A 205 3.38 19.81 1.68
N ASN A 206 4.04 20.83 1.09
CA ASN A 206 5.23 20.61 0.25
C ASN A 206 6.43 20.07 1.05
N GLU A 207 6.56 20.41 2.34
CA GLU A 207 7.53 19.79 3.25
C GLU A 207 7.26 18.29 3.43
N ALA A 208 6.00 17.90 3.67
CA ALA A 208 5.59 16.49 3.78
C ALA A 208 5.80 15.72 2.48
N ILE A 209 5.47 16.32 1.33
CA ILE A 209 5.69 15.72 0.00
C ILE A 209 7.19 15.46 -0.23
N ARG A 210 8.06 16.45 0.02
CA ARG A 210 9.52 16.27 -0.07
C ARG A 210 10.05 15.20 0.88
N PHE A 211 9.48 15.13 2.08
CA PHE A 211 9.86 14.12 3.06
C PHE A 211 9.55 12.70 2.57
N LEU A 212 8.35 12.47 2.02
CA LEU A 212 7.94 11.18 1.47
C LEU A 212 8.71 10.82 0.21
N ASP A 213 8.96 11.78 -0.69
CA ASP A 213 9.83 11.56 -1.86
C ASP A 213 11.23 11.08 -1.46
N LYS A 214 11.82 11.70 -0.42
CA LYS A 214 13.09 11.24 0.14
C LYS A 214 13.01 9.81 0.66
N GLN A 215 11.88 9.39 1.23
CA GLN A 215 11.69 8.00 1.67
C GLN A 215 11.67 7.01 0.51
N VAL A 216 11.11 7.38 -0.65
CA VAL A 216 11.17 6.57 -1.88
C VAL A 216 12.62 6.36 -2.31
N GLY A 217 13.42 7.42 -2.34
CA GLY A 217 14.84 7.34 -2.66
C GLY A 217 15.60 6.40 -1.71
N ILE A 218 15.39 6.56 -0.40
CA ILE A 218 16.01 5.70 0.63
C ILE A 218 15.58 4.24 0.47
N LEU A 219 14.30 3.98 0.24
CA LEU A 219 13.77 2.63 0.08
C LEU A 219 14.38 1.94 -1.15
N ARG A 220 14.36 2.59 -2.32
CA ARG A 220 14.93 2.06 -3.57
C ARG A 220 16.44 1.79 -3.41
N ALA A 221 17.19 2.74 -2.85
CA ALA A 221 18.62 2.58 -2.62
C ALA A 221 18.94 1.41 -1.67
N LYS A 222 18.14 1.22 -0.62
CA LYS A 222 18.34 0.09 0.30
C LYS A 222 18.00 -1.26 -0.35
N ILE A 223 16.93 -1.34 -1.13
CA ILE A 223 16.59 -2.57 -1.90
C ILE A 223 17.72 -2.89 -2.90
N ASP A 224 18.28 -1.89 -3.56
CA ASP A 224 19.42 -2.06 -4.47
C ASP A 224 20.67 -2.55 -3.73
N SER A 225 20.98 -1.97 -2.56
CA SER A 225 22.14 -2.36 -1.75
C SER A 225 22.15 -3.81 -1.26
N ILE A 226 20.99 -4.48 -1.24
CA ILE A 226 20.87 -5.91 -0.90
C ILE A 226 20.74 -6.79 -2.14
N GLY A 227 21.00 -6.26 -3.33
CA GLY A 227 20.97 -6.97 -4.61
C GLY A 227 19.56 -7.36 -5.07
N MET A 228 18.53 -6.66 -4.62
CA MET A 228 17.12 -7.00 -4.89
C MET A 228 16.39 -6.02 -5.81
N ARG A 229 17.11 -5.09 -6.44
CA ARG A 229 16.56 -4.08 -7.35
C ARG A 229 15.65 -4.69 -8.41
N ASP A 230 16.13 -5.71 -9.11
CA ASP A 230 15.42 -6.35 -10.23
C ASP A 230 14.49 -7.48 -9.77
N SER A 231 14.38 -7.72 -8.47
CA SER A 231 13.53 -8.76 -7.88
C SER A 231 12.29 -8.22 -7.17
N VAL A 232 12.26 -6.93 -6.82
CA VAL A 232 11.17 -6.32 -6.04
C VAL A 232 10.36 -5.38 -6.92
N ASN A 233 9.10 -5.73 -7.17
CA ASN A 233 8.09 -4.84 -7.73
C ASN A 233 7.57 -3.92 -6.63
N ILE A 234 7.87 -2.62 -6.73
CA ILE A 234 7.34 -1.61 -5.82
C ILE A 234 6.07 -1.02 -6.45
N VAL A 235 4.94 -1.18 -5.76
CA VAL A 235 3.67 -0.56 -6.15
C VAL A 235 3.40 0.55 -5.15
N LEU A 236 3.46 1.80 -5.61
CA LEU A 236 3.16 2.96 -4.77
C LEU A 236 1.73 3.44 -5.04
N VAL A 237 0.94 3.55 -3.99
CA VAL A 237 -0.47 3.96 -4.03
C VAL A 237 -0.75 5.05 -3.01
N SER A 238 -1.94 5.63 -3.13
CA SER A 238 -2.59 6.41 -2.09
C SER A 238 -4.04 5.94 -1.96
N ASP A 239 -4.61 6.15 -0.80
CA ASP A 239 -5.98 5.78 -0.46
C ASP A 239 -7.01 6.84 -0.85
N HIS A 240 -6.63 8.12 -0.82
CA HIS A 240 -7.45 9.24 -1.26
C HIS A 240 -6.64 10.52 -1.49
N GLY A 241 -7.31 11.54 -2.03
CA GLY A 241 -6.77 12.90 -2.10
C GLY A 241 -7.02 13.72 -0.84
N MET A 242 -6.93 15.05 -0.99
CA MET A 242 -7.18 16.03 0.08
C MET A 242 -7.82 17.29 -0.50
N THR A 243 -8.74 17.90 0.24
CA THR A 243 -9.46 19.11 -0.20
C THR A 243 -9.35 20.24 0.81
N GLN A 244 -9.40 21.47 0.32
CA GLN A 244 -9.40 22.66 1.17
C GLN A 244 -10.82 22.90 1.69
N LEU A 245 -10.99 22.91 3.01
CA LEU A 245 -12.26 23.32 3.60
C LEU A 245 -12.41 24.84 3.50
N ARG A 246 -13.60 25.27 3.09
CA ARG A 246 -13.98 26.69 3.09
C ARG A 246 -14.77 27.01 4.36
N PRO A 247 -14.53 28.16 5.02
CA PRO A 247 -15.29 28.55 6.21
C PRO A 247 -16.80 28.65 5.96
N ASP A 248 -17.20 29.12 4.77
CA ASP A 248 -18.58 29.28 4.30
C ASP A 248 -19.17 27.99 3.70
N GLY A 249 -18.34 26.99 3.41
CA GLY A 249 -18.74 25.72 2.79
C GLY A 249 -19.28 24.67 3.77
N LYS A 250 -19.83 25.07 4.91
CA LYS A 250 -20.25 24.16 5.99
C LYS A 250 -21.76 24.16 6.17
N ILE A 251 -22.36 22.97 6.10
CA ILE A 251 -23.75 22.74 6.48
C ILE A 251 -23.78 22.26 7.94
N LEU A 252 -24.29 23.10 8.83
CA LEU A 252 -24.34 22.80 10.27
C LEU A 252 -25.67 22.18 10.63
N LEU A 253 -25.78 20.86 10.48
CA LEU A 253 -27.03 20.12 10.71
C LEU A 253 -27.65 20.37 12.09
N TYR A 254 -26.84 20.55 13.14
CA TYR A 254 -27.34 20.84 14.49
C TYR A 254 -28.06 22.21 14.60
N LYS A 255 -27.76 23.16 13.71
CA LYS A 255 -28.50 24.43 13.65
C LYS A 255 -29.85 24.25 12.93
N ILE A 256 -29.87 23.40 11.90
CA ILE A 256 -31.05 23.13 11.08
C ILE A 256 -32.05 22.26 11.85
N LEU A 257 -31.55 21.26 12.57
CA LEU A 257 -32.33 20.24 13.27
C LEU A 257 -32.45 20.51 14.77
N LYS A 258 -32.32 21.79 15.19
CA LYS A 258 -32.24 22.19 16.60
C LYS A 258 -33.40 21.67 17.47
N ASP A 259 -34.59 21.56 16.87
CA ASP A 259 -35.83 21.14 17.55
C ASP A 259 -36.13 19.63 17.35
N SER A 260 -35.25 18.90 16.67
CA SER A 260 -35.41 17.47 16.37
C SER A 260 -34.57 16.59 17.30
N LYS A 261 -35.14 15.47 17.74
CA LYS A 261 -34.38 14.42 18.45
C LYS A 261 -33.62 13.56 17.45
N VAL A 262 -32.41 13.99 17.09
CA VAL A 262 -31.55 13.29 16.11
C VAL A 262 -30.23 12.86 16.72
N ARG A 263 -29.70 11.72 16.23
CA ARG A 263 -28.30 11.31 16.44
C ARG A 263 -27.55 11.57 15.13
N ILE A 264 -26.54 12.45 15.19
CA ILE A 264 -25.65 12.69 14.05
C ILE A 264 -24.49 11.71 14.17
N ASP A 265 -24.28 10.90 13.13
CA ASP A 265 -23.10 10.04 13.01
C ASP A 265 -22.30 10.42 11.76
N GLY A 266 -20.97 10.47 11.94
CA GLY A 266 -20.06 10.99 10.92
C GLY A 266 -20.12 12.50 10.71
N TYR A 267 -19.20 12.97 9.85
CA TYR A 267 -19.14 14.33 9.33
C TYR A 267 -18.52 14.25 7.92
N GLY A 268 -18.72 15.32 7.14
CA GLY A 268 -18.12 15.47 5.81
C GLY A 268 -16.58 15.52 5.85
N PRO A 269 -15.92 15.84 4.72
CA PRO A 269 -14.49 16.13 4.73
C PRO A 269 -14.12 17.23 5.74
#